data_AF-A0A197ZX93-F1
#
_entry.id   AF-A0A197ZX93-F1
#
_cell.length_a   1.000
_cell.length_b   1.000
_cell.length_c   1.000
_cell.angle_alpha   90.00
_cell.angle_beta   90.00
_cell.angle_gamma   90.00
#
_symmetry.space_group_name_H-M   'P 1'
#
loop_
_entity.id
_entity.type
_entity.pdbx_description
1 polymer ?
#
loop_
_entity_poly.entity_id
_entity_poly.type
_entity_poly.pdbx_seq_one_letter_code
_entity_poly.pdbx_strand_id
1 'polypeptide(L)'
;MSRSYKKSPVCTDHTSPGTRWAKRQAAKAVRRHAGNVENGRSYRKLFCSWNICDYRFYQSKEKAILEWETNARLQSKFSKERILRNWEKSYKRK
;
A
#
# COMPACT_ATOMS: atom_id res chain seq x y z
N MET A 1 -3.22 5.00 26.83
CA MET A 1 -2.50 4.32 25.73
C MET A 1 -1.91 5.36 24.79
N SER A 2 -0.58 5.52 24.75
CA SER A 2 0.06 6.45 23.82
C SER A 2 -0.04 5.94 22.38
N ARG A 3 -0.45 6.80 21.45
CA ARG A 3 -0.48 6.46 20.02
C ARG A 3 0.96 6.42 19.52
N SER A 4 1.47 5.23 19.18
CA SER A 4 2.76 5.11 18.51
C SER A 4 2.63 5.64 17.08
N TYR A 5 3.29 6.75 16.80
CA TYR A 5 3.33 7.37 15.48
C TYR A 5 4.35 6.66 14.58
N LYS A 6 4.02 6.47 13.30
CA LYS A 6 4.99 6.00 12.31
C LYS A 6 6.01 7.11 12.07
N LYS A 7 7.31 6.81 12.19
CA LYS A 7 8.40 7.76 11.89
C LYS A 7 8.61 7.95 10.38
N SER A 8 8.04 7.09 9.54
CA SER A 8 8.21 7.13 8.09
C SER A 8 6.88 7.26 7.36
N PRO A 9 6.75 8.21 6.41
CA PRO A 9 5.56 8.37 5.57
C PRO A 9 5.52 7.26 4.52
N VAL A 10 5.02 6.11 4.93
CA VAL A 10 4.84 4.94 4.07
C VAL A 10 3.42 4.95 3.54
N CYS A 11 3.27 5.20 2.25
CA CYS A 11 2.04 4.95 1.53
C CYS A 11 2.03 3.50 1.03
N THR A 12 0.94 2.76 1.27
CA THR A 12 0.75 1.39 0.76
C THR A 12 -0.38 1.36 -0.27
N ASP A 13 -0.21 0.60 -1.35
CA ASP A 13 -1.21 0.41 -2.41
C ASP A 13 -2.30 -0.63 -2.04
N HIS A 14 -2.69 -0.70 -0.76
CA HIS A 14 -3.72 -1.65 -0.32
C HIS A 14 -5.15 -1.21 -0.63
N THR A 15 -5.33 -0.04 -1.23
CA THR A 15 -6.63 0.58 -1.50
C THR A 15 -7.10 0.46 -2.94
N SER A 16 -6.26 -0.05 -3.85
CA SER A 16 -6.65 -0.26 -5.24
C SER A 16 -7.71 -1.38 -5.36
N PRO A 17 -8.70 -1.26 -6.27
CA PRO A 17 -9.86 -2.16 -6.33
C PRO A 17 -9.52 -3.65 -6.50
N GLY A 18 -8.38 -3.96 -7.13
CA GLY A 18 -7.90 -5.34 -7.35
C GLY A 18 -7.23 -5.97 -6.12
N THR A 19 -6.76 -5.18 -5.16
CA THR A 19 -5.84 -5.65 -4.12
C THR A 19 -6.50 -6.62 -3.14
N ARG A 20 -7.80 -6.43 -2.86
CA ARG A 20 -8.58 -7.36 -2.02
C ARG A 20 -8.79 -8.71 -2.70
N TRP A 21 -9.12 -8.71 -3.99
CA TRP A 21 -9.31 -9.95 -4.76
C TRP A 21 -8.00 -10.71 -4.90
N ALA A 22 -6.92 -10.00 -5.24
CA ALA A 22 -5.61 -10.60 -5.44
C ALA A 22 -5.06 -11.24 -4.14
N LYS A 23 -5.23 -10.56 -2.99
CA LYS A 23 -4.93 -11.13 -1.67
C LYS A 23 -5.75 -12.38 -1.35
N ARG A 24 -7.03 -12.41 -1.74
CA ARG A 24 -7.88 -13.62 -1.58
C ARG A 24 -7.38 -14.78 -2.42
N GLN A 25 -6.94 -14.54 -3.65
CA GLN A 25 -6.37 -15.57 -4.51
C GLN A 25 -5.06 -16.11 -3.95
N ALA A 26 -4.15 -15.24 -3.50
CA ALA A 26 -2.90 -15.66 -2.86
C ALA A 26 -3.15 -16.53 -1.62
N ALA A 27 -4.07 -16.10 -0.74
CA ALA A 27 -4.43 -16.87 0.45
C ALA A 27 -5.13 -18.21 0.13
N LYS A 28 -5.80 -18.30 -1.01
CA LYS A 28 -6.45 -19.53 -1.48
C LYS A 28 -5.41 -20.51 -2.05
N ALA A 29 -4.41 -20.02 -2.76
CA ALA A 29 -3.30 -20.84 -3.26
C ALA A 29 -2.50 -21.47 -2.11
N VAL A 30 -2.16 -20.69 -1.09
CA VAL A 30 -1.46 -21.19 0.12
C VAL A 30 -2.28 -22.26 0.83
N ARG A 31 -3.59 -22.07 1.01
CA ARG A 31 -4.45 -23.06 1.69
C ARG A 31 -4.67 -24.36 0.91
N ARG A 32 -4.56 -24.31 -0.42
CA ARG A 32 -4.72 -25.48 -1.29
C ARG A 32 -3.41 -26.18 -1.61
N HIS A 33 -2.29 -25.62 -1.16
CA HIS A 33 -0.99 -26.23 -1.35
C HIS A 33 -0.92 -27.51 -0.51
N ALA A 34 -0.81 -28.65 -1.19
CA ALA A 34 -0.79 -29.97 -0.55
C ALA A 34 0.56 -30.31 0.11
N GLY A 35 1.63 -29.59 -0.23
CA GLY A 35 2.97 -29.82 0.34
C GLY A 35 3.22 -29.04 1.63
N ASN A 36 4.21 -29.48 2.39
CA ASN A 36 4.72 -28.71 3.53
C ASN A 36 5.35 -27.41 3.04
N VAL A 37 4.96 -26.31 3.67
CA VAL A 37 5.56 -24.99 3.44
C VAL A 37 6.76 -24.89 4.38
N GLU A 38 7.96 -25.19 3.88
CA GLU A 38 9.21 -24.99 4.62
C GLU A 38 9.36 -23.52 5.06
N ASN A 39 10.22 -23.23 6.02
CA ASN A 39 10.42 -21.93 6.67
C ASN A 39 9.96 -20.68 5.89
N GLY A 40 9.32 -19.77 6.63
CA GLY A 40 8.37 -18.73 6.19
C GLY A 40 8.75 -17.72 5.10
N ARG A 41 9.77 -17.95 4.26
CA ARG A 41 9.96 -17.29 2.96
C ARG A 41 9.44 -18.13 1.78
N SER A 42 9.31 -19.46 1.93
CA SER A 42 8.85 -20.35 0.85
C SER A 42 7.40 -20.07 0.43
N TYR A 43 6.55 -19.56 1.35
CA TYR A 43 5.17 -19.17 1.06
C TYR A 43 5.06 -18.20 -0.12
N ARG A 44 6.08 -17.35 -0.34
CA ARG A 44 6.14 -16.39 -1.45
C ARG A 44 6.23 -17.06 -2.83
N LYS A 45 6.66 -18.32 -2.89
CA LYS A 45 6.73 -19.12 -4.11
C LYS A 45 5.38 -19.77 -4.47
N LEU A 46 4.45 -19.84 -3.53
CA LEU A 46 3.17 -20.55 -3.68
C LEU A 46 2.07 -19.71 -4.34
N PHE A 47 2.28 -18.41 -4.43
CA PHE A 47 1.34 -17.48 -5.05
C PHE A 47 2.09 -16.57 -6.02
N CYS A 48 1.40 -16.12 -7.07
CA CYS A 48 1.97 -15.17 -8.01
C CYS A 48 2.30 -13.86 -7.29
N SER A 49 3.56 -13.42 -7.34
CA SER A 49 4.04 -12.17 -6.71
C SER A 49 3.26 -10.94 -7.19
N TRP A 50 2.78 -10.95 -8.44
CA TRP A 50 1.94 -9.90 -9.02
C TRP A 50 0.56 -9.78 -8.35
N ASN A 51 0.09 -10.84 -7.67
CA ASN A 51 -1.17 -10.79 -6.91
C ASN A 51 -1.00 -10.11 -5.53
N ILE A 52 0.23 -9.77 -5.13
CA ILE A 52 0.48 -9.04 -3.89
C ILE A 52 1.07 -7.68 -4.24
N CYS A 53 0.21 -6.65 -4.26
CA CYS A 53 0.63 -5.25 -4.25
C CYS A 53 1.07 -4.86 -2.83
N ASP A 54 2.28 -5.26 -2.44
CA ASP A 54 2.95 -4.86 -1.20
C ASP A 54 3.91 -3.68 -1.41
N TYR A 55 3.66 -2.85 -2.43
CA TYR A 55 4.48 -1.67 -2.67
C TYR A 55 4.35 -0.69 -1.51
N ARG A 56 5.52 -0.29 -0.99
CA ARG A 56 5.67 0.71 0.07
C ARG A 56 6.45 1.86 -0.51
N PHE A 57 5.81 3.00 -0.64
CA PHE A 57 6.45 4.21 -1.15
C PHE A 57 6.72 5.15 0.02
N TYR A 58 7.94 5.68 0.07
CA TYR A 58 8.31 6.74 0.98
C TYR A 58 8.14 8.07 0.26
N GLN A 59 7.25 8.92 0.78
CA GLN A 59 7.00 10.22 0.17
C GLN A 59 7.01 11.32 1.21
N SER A 60 7.93 12.27 1.08
CA SER A 60 7.93 13.50 1.88
C SER A 60 6.73 14.38 1.51
N LYS A 61 6.37 15.30 2.42
CA LYS A 61 5.28 16.25 2.19
C LYS A 61 5.53 17.11 0.95
N GLU A 62 6.76 17.60 0.80
CA GLU A 62 7.20 18.41 -0.34
C GLU A 62 7.05 17.65 -1.66
N LYS A 63 7.46 16.38 -1.68
CA LYS A 63 7.32 15.53 -2.87
C LYS A 63 5.86 15.27 -3.23
N ALA A 64 4.97 15.16 -2.26
CA ALA A 64 3.53 15.00 -2.51
C ALA A 64 2.89 16.28 -3.07
N ILE A 65 3.36 17.46 -2.63
CA ILE A 65 2.93 18.74 -3.20
C ILE A 65 3.42 18.87 -4.64
N LEU A 66 4.71 18.60 -4.88
CA LEU A 66 5.31 18.64 -6.22
C LEU A 66 4.59 17.69 -7.19
N GLU A 67 4.26 16.46 -6.75
CA GLU A 67 3.50 15.50 -7.57
C GLU A 67 2.11 16.03 -7.94
N TRP A 68 1.42 16.69 -7.01
CA TRP A 68 0.12 17.32 -7.31
C TRP A 68 0.27 18.50 -8.28
N GLU A 69 1.29 19.35 -8.10
CA GLU A 69 1.57 20.50 -8.96
C GLU A 69 1.98 20.09 -10.39
N THR A 70 2.63 18.94 -10.54
CA THR A 70 3.07 18.42 -11.84
C THR A 70 1.99 17.60 -12.56
N ASN A 71 1.04 17.01 -11.84
CA ASN A 71 0.06 16.08 -12.41
C ASN A 71 -1.32 16.73 -12.60
N ALA A 72 -1.61 17.16 -13.83
CA ALA A 72 -2.90 17.77 -14.19
C ALA A 72 -4.12 16.88 -13.86
N ARG A 73 -3.99 15.54 -13.91
CA ARG A 73 -5.08 14.62 -13.54
C ARG A 73 -5.36 14.60 -12.04
N LEU A 74 -4.37 14.90 -11.20
CA LEU A 74 -4.56 15.01 -9.76
C LEU A 74 -5.20 16.35 -9.39
N GLN A 75 -4.80 17.43 -10.07
CA GLN A 75 -5.40 18.75 -9.92
C GLN A 75 -6.88 18.76 -10.26
N SER A 76 -7.28 18.05 -11.34
CA SER A 76 -8.69 17.97 -11.73
C SER A 76 -9.56 17.18 -10.75
N LYS A 77 -8.98 16.23 -10.00
CA LYS A 77 -9.72 15.35 -9.08
C LYS A 77 -9.72 15.83 -7.63
N PHE A 78 -8.68 16.52 -7.19
CA PHE A 78 -8.49 16.84 -5.78
C PHE A 78 -7.92 18.24 -5.59
N SER A 79 -8.45 18.98 -4.61
CA SER A 79 -7.83 20.22 -4.14
C SER A 79 -6.52 19.95 -3.40
N LYS A 80 -5.60 20.93 -3.42
CA LYS A 80 -4.31 20.87 -2.72
C LYS A 80 -4.47 20.52 -1.23
N GLU A 81 -5.45 21.12 -0.56
CA GLU A 81 -5.77 20.83 0.84
C GLU A 81 -6.20 19.37 1.07
N ARG A 82 -6.97 18.79 0.14
CA ARG A 82 -7.45 17.42 0.25
C ARG A 82 -6.32 16.42 0.09
N ILE A 83 -5.37 16.70 -0.82
CA ILE A 83 -4.14 15.91 -0.99
C ILE A 83 -3.31 15.95 0.29
N LEU A 84 -3.10 17.14 0.86
CA LEU A 84 -2.34 17.31 2.11
C LEU A 84 -2.99 16.56 3.27
N ARG A 85 -4.32 16.67 3.44
CA ARG A 85 -5.07 15.92 4.46
C ARG A 85 -4.96 14.41 4.25
N ASN A 86 -4.97 13.92 3.01
CA ASN A 86 -4.80 12.51 2.70
C ASN A 86 -3.37 12.03 2.99
N TRP A 87 -2.36 12.81 2.61
CA TRP A 87 -0.96 12.54 2.93
C TRP A 87 -0.75 12.49 4.45
N GLU A 88 -1.33 13.43 5.20
CA GLU A 88 -1.29 13.42 6.66
C GLU A 88 -2.00 12.22 7.27
N LYS A 89 -3.12 11.74 6.70
CA LYS A 89 -3.75 10.48 7.14
C LYS A 89 -2.81 9.30 6.96
N SER A 90 -2.14 9.19 5.82
CA SER A 90 -1.17 8.13 5.55
C SER A 90 0.06 8.20 6.45
N TYR A 91 0.49 9.41 6.86
CA TYR A 91 1.64 9.63 7.73
C TYR A 91 1.32 9.47 9.23
N LYS A 92 0.26 10.11 9.72
CA LYS A 92 -0.03 10.25 11.16
C LYS A 92 -0.96 9.20 11.75
N ARG A 93 -1.75 8.46 10.95
CA ARG A 93 -2.70 7.46 11.50
C ARG A 93 -2.07 6.07 11.60
N LYS A 94 -1.93 5.60 12.84
CA LYS A 94 -2.36 4.25 13.20
C LYS A 94 -3.88 4.21 13.14
#